data_AF-A0A095ZE99-F1
#
_entry.id   AF-A0A095ZE99-F1
#
_cell.length_a   1.000
_cell.length_b   1.000
_cell.length_c   1.000
_cell.angle_alpha   90.00
_cell.angle_beta   90.00
_cell.angle_gamma   90.00
#
_symmetry.space_group_name_H-M   'P 1'
#
loop_
_entity.id
_entity.type
_entity.pdbx_description
1 polymer ?
#
loop_
_entity_poly.entity_id
_entity_poly.type
_entity_poly.pdbx_seq_one_letter_code
_entity_poly.pdbx_strand_id
1 'polypeptide(L)'
;MMAVWAAMSAQCVGSSKYVEPSEKIFADPEVMPVYPGGQKALMAFVSDRVIPKLMKADSTLTGTMVVEFIIDKKGRCKDFKVYRSKGPRFDKIIIREMKHMKRWTPGMLVGRPVSMRYCVPIRMKVKQTCRVKRTENP
;
A
#
# COMPACT_ATOMS: atom_id res chain seq x y z
N MET A 1 -71.49 4.65 -19.33
CA MET A 1 -70.54 5.33 -18.42
C MET A 1 -69.14 5.08 -18.99
N MET A 2 -68.52 6.10 -19.60
CA MET A 2 -67.23 6.00 -20.29
C MET A 2 -66.05 6.21 -19.33
N ALA A 3 -64.91 5.60 -19.67
CA ALA A 3 -63.66 5.53 -18.93
C ALA A 3 -63.05 6.89 -18.53
N VAL A 4 -62.34 6.92 -17.39
CA VAL A 4 -61.30 7.94 -17.14
C VAL A 4 -60.06 7.26 -16.54
N TRP A 5 -59.07 7.11 -17.40
CA TRP A 5 -57.70 6.69 -17.12
C TRP A 5 -56.96 7.91 -16.56
N ALA A 6 -56.77 7.98 -15.24
CA ALA A 6 -55.93 9.00 -14.63
C ALA A 6 -54.51 8.46 -14.47
N ALA A 7 -53.70 8.69 -15.50
CA ALA A 7 -52.26 8.52 -15.45
C ALA A 7 -51.69 9.51 -14.42
N MET A 8 -51.21 8.98 -13.29
CA MET A 8 -50.42 9.76 -12.35
C MET A 8 -49.04 9.98 -12.95
N SER A 9 -48.92 11.20 -13.48
CA SER A 9 -47.71 11.96 -13.79
C SER A 9 -46.40 11.35 -13.28
N ALA A 10 -45.55 11.04 -14.26
CA ALA A 10 -44.12 10.87 -14.09
C ALA A 10 -43.55 12.02 -13.23
N GLN A 11 -43.06 11.69 -12.05
CA GLN A 11 -42.20 12.58 -11.30
C GLN A 11 -40.78 12.42 -11.84
N CYS A 12 -40.44 13.31 -12.76
CA CYS A 12 -39.07 13.67 -13.05
C CYS A 12 -38.42 14.16 -11.76
N VAL A 13 -37.64 13.31 -11.08
CA VAL A 13 -36.67 13.76 -10.08
C VAL A 13 -35.29 13.50 -10.63
N GLY A 14 -34.67 14.59 -11.08
CA GLY A 14 -33.23 14.81 -11.14
C GLY A 14 -32.38 13.67 -11.69
N SER A 15 -31.95 13.82 -12.93
CA SER A 15 -30.74 13.16 -13.43
C SER A 15 -29.57 13.58 -12.53
N SER A 16 -29.32 12.82 -11.46
CA SER A 16 -28.11 12.95 -10.67
C SER A 16 -26.99 12.49 -11.59
N LYS A 17 -26.28 13.45 -12.20
CA LYS A 17 -24.99 13.19 -12.80
C LYS A 17 -24.02 12.88 -11.67
N TYR A 18 -24.10 11.67 -11.12
CA TYR A 18 -22.97 11.07 -10.45
C TYR A 18 -21.93 10.83 -11.54
N VAL A 19 -21.05 11.82 -11.71
CA VAL A 19 -19.80 11.63 -12.44
C VAL A 19 -19.04 10.59 -11.62
N GLU A 20 -19.08 9.34 -12.09
CA GLU A 20 -18.18 8.28 -11.68
C GLU A 20 -16.78 8.90 -11.58
N PRO A 21 -16.16 8.94 -10.38
CA PRO A 21 -14.82 9.48 -10.27
C PRO A 21 -13.94 8.53 -11.07
N SER A 22 -13.53 8.98 -12.26
CA SER A 22 -12.36 8.45 -12.94
C SER A 22 -11.29 8.20 -11.88
N GLU A 23 -10.64 7.03 -11.90
CA GLU A 23 -9.66 6.59 -10.90
C GLU A 23 -8.44 7.52 -10.89
N LYS A 24 -8.63 8.76 -10.44
CA LYS A 24 -7.60 9.76 -10.26
C LYS A 24 -6.89 9.36 -8.99
N ILE A 25 -5.63 9.01 -9.14
CA ILE A 25 -4.75 8.66 -8.04
C ILE A 25 -4.16 9.98 -7.53
N PHE A 26 -4.43 10.31 -6.27
CA PHE A 26 -3.96 11.56 -5.68
C PHE A 26 -2.63 11.34 -4.97
N ALA A 27 -1.73 12.33 -5.07
CA ALA A 27 -0.42 12.31 -4.42
C ALA A 27 -0.46 13.01 -3.04
N ASP A 28 -1.28 14.05 -2.90
CA ASP A 28 -1.33 14.90 -1.71
C ASP A 28 -2.74 14.88 -1.08
N PRO A 29 -2.99 14.01 -0.08
CA PRO A 29 -4.24 14.00 0.66
C PRO A 29 -4.19 14.98 1.84
N GLU A 30 -5.37 15.36 2.33
CA GLU A 30 -5.50 16.02 3.64
C GLU A 30 -5.22 15.03 4.78
N VAL A 31 -5.70 13.78 4.64
CA VAL A 31 -5.52 12.72 5.63
C VAL A 31 -4.79 11.54 5.01
N MET A 32 -3.65 11.18 5.60
CA MET A 32 -2.84 10.04 5.17
C MET A 32 -3.51 8.69 5.50
N PRO A 33 -3.33 7.67 4.65
CA PRO A 33 -3.83 6.34 4.91
C PRO A 33 -3.10 5.69 6.09
N VAL A 34 -3.82 4.88 6.87
CA VAL A 34 -3.32 4.27 8.11
C VAL A 34 -3.47 2.75 8.06
N TYR A 35 -2.38 2.03 8.33
CA TYR A 35 -2.41 0.57 8.50
C TYR A 35 -3.15 0.20 9.79
N PRO A 36 -3.89 -0.91 9.86
CA PRO A 36 -4.50 -1.37 11.12
C PRO A 36 -3.43 -1.58 12.19
N GLY A 37 -3.55 -0.85 13.31
CA GLY A 37 -2.52 -0.79 14.37
C GLY A 37 -1.43 0.26 14.12
N GLY A 38 -1.61 1.13 13.13
CA GLY A 38 -0.73 2.23 12.80
C GLY A 38 0.60 1.80 12.17
N GLN A 39 1.54 2.74 12.15
CA GLN A 39 2.85 2.54 11.54
C GLN A 39 3.68 1.45 12.23
N LYS A 40 3.54 1.29 13.55
CA LYS A 40 4.25 0.24 14.31
C LYS A 40 3.85 -1.16 13.85
N ALA A 41 2.55 -1.40 13.68
CA ALA A 41 2.04 -2.68 13.21
C ALA A 41 2.45 -2.98 11.76
N LEU A 42 2.55 -1.96 10.91
CA LEU A 42 3.08 -2.11 9.56
C LEU A 42 4.55 -2.55 9.58
N MET A 43 5.38 -1.90 10.41
CA MET A 43 6.79 -2.26 10.54
C MET A 43 6.96 -3.68 11.10
N ALA A 44 6.12 -4.08 12.07
CA ALA A 44 6.09 -5.44 12.59
C ALA A 44 5.71 -6.46 11.49
N PHE A 45 4.68 -6.17 10.69
CA PHE A 45 4.32 -7.03 9.55
C PHE A 45 5.49 -7.24 8.58
N VAL A 46 6.22 -6.17 8.26
CA VAL A 46 7.40 -6.22 7.39
C VAL A 46 8.54 -7.02 8.04
N SER A 47 8.80 -6.81 9.33
CA SER A 47 9.84 -7.55 10.06
C SER A 47 9.54 -9.03 10.21
N ASP A 48 8.26 -9.40 10.32
CA ASP A 48 7.87 -10.77 10.61
C ASP A 48 7.73 -11.60 9.34
N ARG A 49 7.23 -11.00 8.25
CA ARG A 49 7.00 -11.72 6.98
C ARG A 49 8.08 -11.47 5.93
N VAL A 50 8.49 -10.22 5.74
CA VAL A 50 9.30 -9.83 4.58
C VAL A 50 10.79 -10.01 4.85
N ILE A 51 11.30 -9.42 5.93
CA ILE A 51 12.74 -9.45 6.27
C ILE A 51 13.29 -10.88 6.36
N PRO A 52 12.64 -11.85 7.04
CA PRO A 52 13.20 -13.19 7.19
C PRO A 52 13.31 -13.93 5.86
N LYS A 53 12.38 -13.70 4.92
CA LYS A 53 12.41 -14.30 3.59
C LYS A 53 13.51 -13.71 2.72
N LEU A 54 13.75 -12.41 2.85
CA LEU A 54 14.87 -11.73 2.19
C LEU A 54 16.21 -12.21 2.73
N MET A 55 16.37 -12.30 4.05
CA MET A 55 17.58 -12.81 4.70
C MET A 55 17.88 -14.28 4.36
N LYS A 56 16.84 -15.10 4.17
CA LYS A 56 16.99 -16.49 3.70
C LYS A 56 17.43 -16.57 2.25
N ALA A 57 17.03 -15.61 1.42
CA ALA A 57 17.43 -15.56 0.02
C ALA A 57 18.89 -15.11 -0.13
N ASP A 58 19.31 -14.13 0.68
CA ASP A 58 20.69 -13.67 0.76
C ASP A 58 20.95 -13.00 2.11
N SER A 59 21.85 -13.57 2.91
CA SER A 59 22.21 -13.05 4.23
C SER A 59 23.15 -11.84 4.17
N THR A 60 23.72 -11.55 3.00
CA THR A 60 24.62 -10.42 2.77
C THR A 60 23.88 -9.18 2.24
N LEU A 61 22.55 -9.26 2.08
CA LEU A 61 21.76 -8.16 1.54
C LEU A 61 21.73 -6.97 2.51
N THR A 62 22.13 -5.79 2.02
CA THR A 62 22.19 -4.56 2.82
C THR A 62 21.51 -3.37 2.14
N GLY A 63 21.06 -2.42 2.97
CA GLY A 63 20.51 -1.15 2.54
C GLY A 63 18.99 -1.07 2.57
N THR A 64 18.45 -0.06 1.87
CA THR A 64 17.03 0.27 1.88
C THR A 64 16.40 -0.04 0.52
N MET A 65 15.36 -0.86 0.53
CA MET A 65 14.46 -1.06 -0.62
C MET A 65 13.18 -0.25 -0.39
N VAL A 66 12.62 0.31 -1.45
CA VAL A 66 11.40 1.13 -1.36
C VAL A 66 10.34 0.50 -2.22
N VAL A 67 9.19 0.20 -1.62
CA VAL A 67 8.04 -0.39 -2.29
C VAL A 67 6.96 0.68 -2.39
N GLU A 68 6.43 0.87 -3.59
CA GLU A 68 5.30 1.72 -3.91
C GLU A 68 4.10 0.84 -4.19
N PHE A 69 2.92 1.23 -3.71
CA PHE A 69 1.65 0.57 -4.03
C PHE A 69 0.50 1.55 -3.91
N ILE A 70 -0.64 1.20 -4.51
CA ILE A 70 -1.85 2.00 -4.48
C ILE A 70 -2.78 1.46 -3.39
N ILE A 71 -3.28 2.34 -2.53
CA ILE A 71 -4.34 2.05 -1.57
C ILE A 71 -5.64 2.54 -2.19
N ASP A 72 -6.59 1.62 -2.41
CA ASP A 72 -7.92 1.88 -2.95
C ASP A 72 -8.82 2.59 -1.92
N LYS A 73 -9.92 3.21 -2.36
CA LYS A 73 -10.94 3.83 -1.49
C LYS A 73 -11.54 2.85 -0.47
N LYS A 74 -11.49 1.55 -0.78
CA LYS A 74 -11.92 0.44 0.10
C LYS A 74 -10.82 -0.05 1.06
N GLY A 75 -9.65 0.59 1.06
CA GLY A 75 -8.51 0.18 1.90
C GLY A 75 -7.75 -1.04 1.39
N ARG A 76 -7.96 -1.44 0.13
CA ARG A 76 -7.25 -2.58 -0.48
C ARG A 76 -5.98 -2.08 -1.15
N CYS A 77 -4.88 -2.81 -1.00
CA CYS A 77 -3.64 -2.53 -1.70
C CYS A 77 -3.66 -3.16 -3.10
N LYS A 78 -3.27 -2.39 -4.12
CA LYS A 78 -3.17 -2.77 -5.53
C LYS A 78 -1.84 -2.28 -6.10
N ASP A 79 -1.45 -2.81 -7.26
CA ASP A 79 -0.33 -2.30 -8.08
C ASP A 79 0.98 -2.12 -7.32
N PHE A 80 1.47 -3.22 -6.74
CA PHE A 80 2.76 -3.24 -6.05
C PHE A 80 3.92 -3.10 -7.03
N LYS A 81 4.75 -2.08 -6.84
CA LYS A 81 5.96 -1.82 -7.60
C LYS A 81 7.14 -1.58 -6.66
N VAL A 82 8.31 -2.08 -7.00
CA VAL A 82 9.54 -1.76 -6.27
C VAL A 82 10.18 -0.53 -6.93
N TYR A 83 10.22 0.59 -6.21
CA TYR A 83 10.82 1.84 -6.69
C TYR A 83 12.35 1.80 -6.57
N ARG A 84 12.86 1.31 -5.44
CA ARG A 84 14.31 1.05 -5.25
C ARG A 84 14.56 -0.44 -5.13
N SER A 85 14.95 -1.05 -6.24
CA SER A 85 15.28 -2.47 -6.32
C SER A 85 16.73 -2.74 -5.91
N LYS A 86 16.96 -3.93 -5.34
CA LYS A 86 18.30 -4.51 -5.12
C LYS A 86 18.53 -5.74 -6.00
N GLY A 87 17.54 -6.17 -6.77
CA GLY A 87 17.61 -7.30 -7.66
C GLY A 87 16.25 -7.96 -7.88
N PRO A 88 15.99 -8.51 -9.09
CA PRO A 88 14.68 -9.02 -9.47
C PRO A 88 14.22 -10.23 -8.63
N ARG A 89 15.17 -10.98 -8.04
CA ARG A 89 14.87 -12.09 -7.14
C ARG A 89 14.19 -11.61 -5.85
N PHE A 90 14.67 -10.50 -5.29
CA PHE A 90 14.14 -9.93 -4.05
C PHE A 90 12.80 -9.24 -4.28
N ASP A 91 12.67 -8.55 -5.41
CA ASP A 91 11.43 -7.84 -5.78
C ASP A 91 10.23 -8.79 -5.86
N LYS A 92 10.42 -9.98 -6.46
CA LYS A 92 9.38 -11.01 -6.55
C LYS A 92 8.92 -11.48 -5.16
N ILE A 93 9.85 -11.66 -4.23
CA ILE A 93 9.55 -12.06 -2.85
C ILE A 93 8.76 -10.95 -2.16
N ILE A 94 9.23 -9.70 -2.26
CA ILE A 94 8.58 -8.54 -1.65
C ILE A 94 7.15 -8.38 -2.17
N ILE A 95 6.96 -8.40 -3.49
CA ILE A 95 5.63 -8.28 -4.11
C ILE A 95 4.71 -9.41 -3.65
N ARG A 96 5.22 -10.65 -3.50
CA ARG A 96 4.43 -11.78 -3.01
C ARG A 96 3.97 -11.58 -1.57
N GLU A 97 4.86 -11.14 -0.69
CA GLU A 97 4.53 -10.94 0.73
C GLU A 97 3.60 -9.74 0.97
N MET A 98 3.81 -8.65 0.23
CA MET A 98 3.00 -7.43 0.35
C MET A 98 1.54 -7.66 -0.04
N LYS A 99 1.24 -8.64 -0.91
CA LYS A 99 -0.14 -9.04 -1.23
C LYS A 99 -0.93 -9.58 -0.04
N HIS A 100 -0.27 -10.04 1.03
CA HIS A 100 -0.90 -10.57 2.24
C HIS A 100 -1.19 -9.50 3.32
N MET A 101 -1.12 -8.22 2.97
CA MET A 101 -1.44 -7.15 3.91
C MET A 101 -2.93 -7.13 4.28
N LYS A 102 -3.19 -6.71 5.53
CA LYS A 102 -4.55 -6.43 6.01
C LYS A 102 -5.13 -5.20 5.30
N ARG A 103 -6.44 -5.02 5.42
CA ARG A 103 -7.14 -3.82 4.89
C ARG A 103 -6.69 -2.58 5.64
N TRP A 104 -6.34 -1.54 4.90
CA TRP A 104 -5.94 -0.24 5.41
C TRP A 104 -7.14 0.67 5.63
N THR A 105 -6.98 1.68 6.47
CA THR A 105 -7.86 2.85 6.46
C THR A 105 -7.43 3.75 5.30
N PRO A 106 -8.29 4.03 4.31
CA PRO A 106 -7.94 4.85 3.16
C PRO A 106 -7.67 6.30 3.57
N GLY A 107 -6.94 7.02 2.72
CA GLY A 107 -6.78 8.46 2.87
C GLY A 107 -8.09 9.20 2.57
N MET A 108 -8.26 10.37 3.18
CA MET A 108 -9.41 11.24 2.96
C MET A 108 -8.96 12.54 2.32
N LEU A 109 -9.79 13.05 1.42
CA LEU A 109 -9.63 14.36 0.79
C LEU A 109 -11.02 14.99 0.68
N VAL A 110 -11.22 16.17 1.28
CA VAL A 110 -12.51 16.88 1.29
C VAL A 110 -13.64 15.97 1.80
N GLY A 111 -13.36 15.22 2.87
CA GLY A 111 -14.30 14.29 3.49
C GLY A 111 -14.67 13.05 2.67
N ARG A 112 -14.00 12.79 1.53
CA ARG A 112 -14.26 11.61 0.68
C ARG A 112 -13.05 10.66 0.69
N PRO A 113 -13.28 9.33 0.69
CA PRO A 113 -12.20 8.36 0.58
C PRO A 113 -11.62 8.35 -0.83
N VAL A 114 -10.29 8.37 -0.91
CA VAL A 114 -9.56 8.54 -2.17
C VAL A 114 -8.51 7.45 -2.35
N SER A 115 -8.26 7.07 -3.60
CA SER A 115 -7.18 6.15 -3.96
C SER A 115 -5.84 6.89 -4.01
N MET A 116 -4.84 6.36 -3.32
CA MET A 116 -3.55 7.05 -3.11
C MET A 116 -2.36 6.12 -3.34
N ARG A 117 -1.24 6.67 -3.83
CA ARG A 117 0.06 5.97 -3.81
C ARG A 117 0.71 6.10 -2.45
N TYR A 118 1.23 4.98 -1.95
CA TYR A 118 1.92 4.91 -0.67
C TYR A 118 3.26 4.19 -0.83
N CYS A 119 4.27 4.70 -0.15
CA CYS A 119 5.64 4.19 -0.22
C CYS A 119 6.11 3.69 1.15
N VAL A 120 6.59 2.45 1.20
CA VAL A 120 7.14 1.83 2.41
C VAL A 120 8.63 1.56 2.22
N PRO A 121 9.51 2.18 3.04
CA PRO A 121 10.92 1.84 3.07
C PRO A 121 11.17 0.60 3.92
N ILE A 122 11.74 -0.44 3.32
CA ILE A 122 12.21 -1.65 3.99
C ILE A 122 13.71 -1.49 4.23
N ARG A 123 14.11 -1.35 5.50
CA ARG A 123 15.51 -1.18 5.90
C ARG A 123 16.09 -2.52 6.34
N MET A 124 17.07 -3.02 5.60
CA MET A 124 17.82 -4.22 5.96
C MET A 124 19.07 -3.80 6.74
N LYS A 125 19.23 -4.36 7.95
CA LYS A 125 20.43 -4.15 8.76
C LYS A 125 21.44 -5.25 8.46
N VAL A 126 22.70 -4.87 8.27
CA VAL A 126 23.81 -5.82 8.19
C VAL A 126 23.96 -6.45 9.57
N LYS A 127 23.97 -7.78 9.64
CA LYS A 127 24.56 -8.44 10.80
C LYS A 127 26.06 -8.21 10.65
N GLN A 128 26.61 -7.21 11.34
CA GLN A 128 28.06 -7.02 11.36
C GLN A 128 28.64 -8.32 11.92
N THR A 129 29.22 -9.15 11.06
CA THR A 129 30.14 -10.16 11.53
C THR A 129 31.32 -9.37 12.08
N CYS A 130 31.51 -9.39 13.39
CA CYS A 130 32.66 -8.78 14.03
C CYS A 130 33.91 -9.39 13.39
N ARG A 131 34.47 -8.73 12.40
CA ARG A 131 35.77 -9.09 11.84
C ARG A 131 36.76 -8.62 12.88
N VAL A 132 37.06 -9.49 13.86
CA VAL A 132 38.17 -9.29 14.79
C VAL A 132 39.39 -9.08 13.91
N LYS A 133 39.80 -7.82 13.74
CA LYS A 133 41.12 -7.56 13.19
C LYS A 133 42.07 -8.08 14.25
N ARG A 134 42.65 -9.24 13.99
CA ARG A 134 43.80 -9.72 14.75
C ARG A 134 44.90 -8.71 14.45
N THR A 135 45.03 -7.68 15.28
CA THR A 135 46.22 -6.85 15.30
C THR A 135 47.30 -7.75 15.87
N GLU A 136 47.99 -8.47 14.98
CA GLU A 136 49.29 -9.03 15.32
C GLU A 136 50.21 -7.82 15.45
N ASN A 137 50.35 -7.35 16.70
CA ASN A 137 51.32 -6.34 17.06
C ASN A 137 52.67 -7.07 17.18
N PRO A 138 53.72 -6.65 16.46
CA PRO A 138 55.06 -7.22 16.61
C PRO A 138 55.64 -6.96 18.00
#